data_AF-A0A1G5A459-F1
#
_entry.id   AF-A0A1G5A459-F1
#
_cell.length_a   1.000
_cell.length_b   1.000
_cell.length_c   1.000
_cell.angle_alpha   90.00
_cell.angle_beta   90.00
_cell.angle_gamma   90.00
#
_symmetry.space_group_name_H-M   'P 1'
#
loop_
_entity.id
_entity.type
_entity.pdbx_description
1 polymer ?
#
loop_
_entity_poly.entity_id
_entity_poly.type
_entity_poly.pdbx_seq_one_letter_code
_entity_poly.pdbx_strand_id
1 'polypeptide(L)'
;MDALLSNLTSVGWWGSVVVVGILVNFLSQFLYPRLAALPIRGLSLIRRRTAKRRARFEEQVAALTANPQRLPIVIAAEHRFYFLASLVMGCAIFLLLVLAVLPALGSTLSLWLQSSFFFVSSLLFVAGTQIADKGFELGQVIAKVARDW
;
A
#
# COMPACT_ATOMS: atom_id res chain seq x y z
N MET A 1 0.28 3.95 -39.30
CA MET A 1 0.95 3.69 -38.01
C MET A 1 0.76 4.88 -37.05
N ASP A 2 0.74 6.09 -37.59
CA ASP A 2 0.59 7.34 -36.83
C ASP A 2 -0.75 7.50 -36.10
N ALA A 3 -1.85 6.95 -36.63
CA ALA A 3 -3.17 6.97 -35.98
C ALA A 3 -3.27 6.05 -34.75
N LEU A 4 -2.46 4.99 -34.65
CA LEU A 4 -2.37 4.18 -33.44
C LEU A 4 -1.49 4.87 -32.39
N LEU A 5 -0.40 5.50 -32.83
CA LEU A 5 0.51 6.27 -31.97
C LEU A 5 -0.15 7.54 -31.39
N SER A 6 -1.04 8.19 -32.14
CA SER A 6 -1.81 9.34 -31.64
C SER A 6 -2.89 8.94 -30.62
N ASN A 7 -3.47 7.74 -30.75
CA ASN A 7 -4.42 7.22 -29.77
C ASN A 7 -3.73 6.78 -28.46
N LEU A 8 -2.53 6.19 -28.55
CA LEU A 8 -1.72 5.78 -27.40
C LEU A 8 -1.20 6.96 -26.56
N THR A 9 -1.06 8.14 -27.17
CA THR A 9 -0.66 9.37 -26.47
C THR A 9 -1.85 10.21 -25.99
N SER A 10 -3.09 9.82 -26.32
CA SER A 10 -4.27 10.52 -25.83
C SER A 10 -4.42 10.38 -24.31
N VAL A 11 -4.74 11.49 -23.64
CA VAL A 11 -4.95 11.54 -22.19
C VAL A 11 -6.07 10.57 -21.76
N GLY A 12 -7.07 10.35 -22.62
CA GLY A 12 -8.15 9.39 -22.38
C GLY A 12 -7.69 7.93 -22.36
N TRP A 13 -6.66 7.58 -23.14
CA TRP A 13 -6.07 6.24 -23.12
C TRP A 13 -5.33 5.98 -21.79
N TRP A 14 -4.50 6.92 -21.35
CA TRP A 14 -3.83 6.83 -20.05
C TRP A 14 -4.82 6.82 -18.88
N GLY A 15 -5.86 7.65 -18.93
CA GLY A 15 -6.95 7.62 -17.96
C GLY A 15 -7.61 6.25 -17.88
N SER A 16 -7.86 5.61 -19.03
CA SER A 16 -8.42 4.25 -19.08
C SER A 16 -7.47 3.21 -18.49
N VAL A 17 -6.16 3.28 -18.78
CA VAL A 17 -5.16 2.36 -18.22
C VAL A 17 -5.06 2.51 -16.70
N VAL A 18 -5.08 3.74 -16.17
CA VAL A 18 -5.07 4.00 -14.72
C VAL A 18 -6.33 3.46 -14.06
N VAL A 19 -7.50 3.70 -14.65
CA VAL A 19 -8.78 3.18 -14.15
C VAL A 19 -8.79 1.65 -14.16
N VAL A 20 -8.29 1.02 -15.23
CA VAL A 20 -8.14 -0.45 -15.31
C VAL A 20 -7.15 -0.95 -14.26
N GLY A 21 -6.03 -0.26 -14.03
CA GLY A 21 -5.07 -0.61 -12.98
C GLY A 21 -5.67 -0.54 -11.58
N ILE A 22 -6.46 0.50 -11.29
CA ILE A 22 -7.19 0.64 -10.03
C ILE A 22 -8.24 -0.47 -9.90
N LEU A 23 -9.00 -0.75 -10.95
CA LEU A 23 -9.99 -1.83 -10.96
C LEU A 23 -9.33 -3.18 -10.73
N VAL A 24 -8.22 -3.49 -11.40
CA VAL A 24 -7.47 -4.74 -11.19
C VAL A 24 -6.93 -4.83 -9.76
N ASN A 25 -6.39 -3.73 -9.23
CA ASN A 25 -5.93 -3.67 -7.85
C ASN A 25 -7.08 -3.92 -6.86
N PHE A 26 -8.23 -3.28 -7.08
CA PHE A 26 -9.44 -3.46 -6.27
C PHE A 26 -10.01 -4.89 -6.39
N LEU A 27 -10.05 -5.43 -7.61
CA LEU A 27 -10.48 -6.80 -7.89
C LEU A 27 -9.53 -7.81 -7.22
N SER A 28 -8.22 -7.53 -7.18
CA SER A 28 -7.23 -8.39 -6.53
C SER A 28 -7.47 -8.48 -5.02
N GLN A 29 -7.85 -7.37 -4.37
CA GLN A 29 -8.21 -7.35 -2.96
C GLN A 29 -9.50 -8.13 -2.67
N PHE A 30 -10.46 -8.15 -3.60
CA PHE A 30 -11.70 -8.93 -3.47
C PHE A 30 -11.57 -10.41 -3.86
N LEU A 31 -10.70 -10.74 -4.82
CA LEU A 31 -10.46 -12.12 -5.23
C LEU A 31 -9.56 -12.87 -4.25
N TYR A 32 -8.61 -12.21 -3.59
CA TYR A 32 -7.71 -12.86 -2.62
C TYR A 32 -8.43 -13.68 -1.53
N PRO A 33 -9.46 -13.16 -0.84
CA PRO A 33 -10.20 -13.94 0.16
C PRO A 33 -11.11 -15.02 -0.44
N ARG A 34 -11.59 -14.86 -1.69
CA ARG A 34 -12.46 -15.86 -2.35
C ARG A 34 -11.69 -17.00 -3.03
N LEU A 35 -10.52 -16.71 -3.60
CA LEU A 35 -9.60 -17.73 -4.13
C LEU A 35 -8.90 -18.51 -3.02
N ALA A 36 -8.77 -17.94 -1.82
CA ALA A 36 -8.27 -18.64 -0.63
C ALA A 36 -9.21 -19.76 -0.13
N ALA A 37 -10.46 -19.83 -0.62
CA ALA A 37 -11.40 -20.90 -0.28
C ALA A 37 -11.26 -22.16 -1.16
N LEU A 38 -10.44 -22.13 -2.22
CA LEU A 38 -10.21 -23.30 -3.06
C LEU A 38 -9.14 -24.22 -2.42
N PRO A 39 -9.43 -25.52 -2.23
CA PRO A 39 -8.53 -26.46 -1.57
C PRO A 39 -7.44 -26.92 -2.54
N ILE A 40 -6.44 -26.06 -2.76
CA ILE A 40 -5.29 -26.39 -3.61
C ILE A 40 -4.19 -26.98 -2.73
N ARG A 41 -3.77 -28.21 -3.03
CA ARG A 41 -2.72 -29.00 -2.35
C ARG A 41 -1.36 -28.29 -2.16
N GLY A 42 -1.17 -27.08 -2.68
CA GLY A 42 -0.01 -26.20 -2.45
C GLY A 42 -0.08 -25.31 -1.18
N LEU A 43 -1.17 -25.35 -0.42
CA LEU A 43 -1.40 -24.51 0.77
C LEU A 43 -0.45 -24.77 1.95
N SER A 44 0.36 -25.83 1.98
CA SER A 44 1.27 -26.09 3.12
C SER A 44 2.30 -24.97 3.31
N LEU A 45 2.78 -24.36 2.22
CA LEU A 45 3.71 -23.22 2.26
C LEU A 45 3.04 -21.94 2.75
N ILE A 46 1.79 -21.70 2.33
CA ILE A 46 1.00 -20.55 2.79
C ILE A 46 0.63 -20.71 4.25
N ARG A 47 0.18 -21.91 4.66
CA ARG A 47 -0.14 -22.26 6.05
C ARG A 47 1.08 -22.15 6.97
N ARG A 48 2.28 -22.51 6.48
CA ARG A 48 3.56 -22.27 7.17
C ARG A 48 3.88 -20.77 7.30
N ARG A 49 3.58 -19.95 6.28
CA ARG A 49 3.71 -18.48 6.37
C ARG A 49 2.73 -17.88 7.37
N THR A 50 1.48 -18.33 7.39
CA THR A 50 0.48 -17.87 8.39
C THR A 50 0.84 -18.31 9.80
N ALA A 51 1.34 -19.55 9.97
CA ALA A 51 1.79 -20.05 11.26
C ALA A 51 3.00 -19.26 11.80
N LYS A 52 4.00 -18.95 10.96
CA LYS A 52 5.11 -18.08 11.36
C LYS A 52 4.65 -16.67 11.74
N ARG A 53 3.67 -16.10 11.03
CA ARG A 53 3.12 -14.77 11.35
C ARG A 53 2.36 -14.79 12.68
N ARG A 54 1.57 -15.85 12.93
CA ARG A 54 0.90 -16.07 14.24
C ARG A 54 1.89 -16.25 15.37
N ALA A 55 2.92 -17.08 15.19
CA ALA A 55 3.93 -17.31 16.22
C ALA A 55 4.66 -16.00 16.59
N ARG A 56 5.03 -15.18 15.60
CA ARG A 56 5.62 -13.85 15.83
C ARG A 56 4.67 -12.90 16.55
N PHE A 57 3.39 -12.93 16.19
CA PHE A 57 2.37 -12.12 16.85
C PHE A 57 2.19 -12.53 18.32
N GLU A 58 2.13 -13.83 18.60
CA GLU A 58 2.04 -14.36 19.96
C GLU A 58 3.29 -14.04 20.80
N GLU A 59 4.48 -14.12 20.21
CA GLU A 59 5.74 -13.74 20.84
C GLU A 59 5.78 -12.24 21.16
N GLN A 60 5.31 -11.38 20.25
CA GLN A 60 5.23 -9.93 20.49
C GLN A 60 4.23 -9.58 21.60
N VAL A 61 3.06 -10.23 21.62
CA VAL A 61 2.07 -10.07 22.69
C VAL A 61 2.65 -10.51 24.03
N ALA A 62 3.28 -11.70 24.09
CA ALA A 62 3.90 -12.19 25.32
C ALA A 62 5.01 -11.26 25.84
N ALA A 63 5.85 -10.73 24.94
CA ALA A 63 6.91 -9.79 25.29
C ALA A 63 6.38 -8.44 25.82
N LEU A 64 5.24 -7.98 25.31
CA LEU A 64 4.58 -6.75 25.76
C LEU A 64 3.83 -6.94 27.08
N THR A 65 3.14 -8.06 27.26
CA THR A 65 2.49 -8.41 28.53
C THR A 65 3.51 -8.57 29.66
N ALA A 66 4.68 -9.14 29.38
CA ALA A 66 5.76 -9.27 30.36
C ALA A 66 6.41 -7.93 30.76
N ASN A 67 6.31 -6.88 29.92
CA ASN A 67 6.91 -5.57 30.18
C ASN A 67 5.95 -4.42 29.78
N PRO A 68 4.93 -4.13 30.61
CA PRO A 68 3.91 -3.13 30.29
C PRO A 68 4.44 -1.71 30.12
N GLN A 69 5.60 -1.40 30.70
CA GLN A 69 6.28 -0.12 30.51
C GLN A 69 6.67 0.16 29.04
N ARG A 70 6.72 -0.87 28.18
CA ARG A 70 7.02 -0.74 26.74
C ARG A 70 5.79 -0.38 25.91
N LEU A 71 4.58 -0.52 26.44
CA LEU A 71 3.32 -0.22 25.74
C LEU A 71 3.28 1.20 25.15
N PRO A 72 3.58 2.29 25.90
CA PRO A 72 3.58 3.65 25.34
C PRO A 72 4.62 3.85 24.22
N ILE A 73 5.75 3.15 24.26
CA ILE A 73 6.80 3.22 23.22
C ILE A 73 6.29 2.57 21.92
N VAL A 74 5.57 1.45 22.02
CA VAL A 74 4.99 0.76 20.84
C VAL A 74 3.84 1.57 20.25
N ILE A 75 2.99 2.19 21.08
CA ILE A 75 1.94 3.11 20.64
C ILE A 75 2.54 4.32 19.90
N ALA A 76 3.61 4.92 20.44
CA ALA A 76 4.31 6.01 19.76
C ALA A 76 4.92 5.58 18.41
N ALA A 77 5.44 4.36 18.33
CA ALA A 77 5.95 3.79 17.08
C ALA A 77 4.83 3.59 16.05
N GLU A 78 3.66 3.09 16.47
CA GLU A 78 2.47 2.95 15.62
C GLU A 78 2.05 4.31 15.03
N HIS A 79 1.91 5.34 15.87
CA HIS A 79 1.58 6.68 15.40
C HIS A 79 2.61 7.23 14.42
N ARG A 80 3.90 6.98 14.66
CA ARG A 80 4.97 7.38 13.74
C ARG A 80 4.84 6.70 12.38
N PHE A 81 4.46 5.43 12.33
CA PHE A 81 4.22 4.73 11.06
C PHE A 81 3.02 5.30 10.32
N TYR A 82 1.90 5.55 10.99
CA TYR A 82 0.74 6.18 10.33
C TYR A 82 1.04 7.59 9.83
N PHE A 83 1.79 8.39 10.60
CA PHE A 83 2.21 9.72 10.18
C PHE A 83 3.15 9.67 8.96
N LEU A 84 4.09 8.73 8.95
CA LEU A 84 4.98 8.54 7.80
C LEU A 84 4.19 8.05 6.57
N ALA A 85 3.24 7.13 6.74
CA ALA A 85 2.39 6.64 5.67
C ALA A 85 1.53 7.77 5.08
N SER A 86 0.91 8.60 5.92
CA SER A 86 0.09 9.73 5.47
C SER A 86 0.91 10.79 4.75
N LEU A 87 2.13 11.07 5.21
CA LEU A 87 3.06 12.00 4.56
C LEU A 87 3.47 11.49 3.18
N VAL A 88 3.89 10.22 3.10
CA VAL A 88 4.29 9.59 1.82
C VAL A 88 3.13 9.56 0.84
N MET A 89 1.93 9.22 1.31
CA MET A 89 0.71 9.18 0.49
C MET A 89 0.30 10.59 0.04
N GLY A 90 0.42 11.58 0.93
CA GLY A 90 0.22 13.00 0.61
C GLY A 90 1.21 13.50 -0.45
N CYS A 91 2.49 13.16 -0.34
CA CYS A 91 3.49 13.46 -1.37
C CYS A 91 3.16 12.82 -2.73
N ALA A 92 2.71 11.57 -2.74
CA ALA A 92 2.28 10.90 -3.97
C ALA A 92 1.09 11.63 -4.63
N ILE A 93 0.08 12.00 -3.85
CA ILE A 93 -1.09 12.75 -4.34
C ILE A 93 -0.67 14.13 -4.85
N PHE A 94 0.19 14.83 -4.10
CA PHE A 94 0.71 16.14 -4.50
C PHE A 94 1.47 16.07 -5.83
N LEU A 95 2.35 15.08 -6.01
CA LEU A 95 3.08 14.87 -7.25
C LEU A 95 2.14 14.57 -8.43
N LEU A 96 1.09 13.79 -8.21
CA LEU A 96 0.06 13.52 -9.24
C LEU A 96 -0.72 14.80 -9.62
N LEU A 97 -1.07 15.64 -8.65
CA LEU A 97 -1.75 16.92 -8.89
C LEU A 97 -0.86 17.89 -9.68
N VAL A 98 0.42 17.99 -9.30
CA VAL A 98 1.42 18.78 -10.04
C VAL A 98 1.50 18.28 -11.48
N LEU A 99 1.55 16.97 -11.70
CA LEU A 99 1.56 16.38 -13.04
C LEU A 99 0.31 16.67 -13.87
N ALA A 100 -0.86 16.75 -13.21
CA ALA A 100 -2.13 17.05 -13.87
C ALA A 100 -2.26 18.52 -14.29
N VAL A 101 -1.66 19.44 -13.52
CA VAL A 101 -1.78 20.90 -13.75
C VAL A 101 -0.72 21.44 -14.71
N LEU A 102 0.50 20.90 -14.72
CA LEU A 102 1.60 21.37 -15.58
C LEU A 102 1.31 21.34 -17.10
N PRO A 103 0.64 20.30 -17.65
CA PRO A 103 0.24 20.29 -19.06
C PRO A 103 -0.82 21.36 -19.38
N ALA A 104 -1.70 21.67 -18.42
CA ALA A 104 -2.74 22.70 -18.58
C ALA A 104 -2.15 24.13 -18.61
N LEU A 105 -0.94 24.32 -18.06
CA LEU A 105 -0.20 25.58 -18.10
C LEU A 105 0.65 25.77 -19.38
N GLY A 106 0.48 24.91 -20.38
CA GLY A 106 1.11 25.06 -21.70
C GLY A 106 2.51 24.44 -21.85
N SER A 107 2.98 23.67 -20.86
CA SER A 107 4.28 22.99 -20.96
C SER A 107 4.14 21.61 -21.59
N THR A 108 4.73 21.43 -22.78
CA THR A 108 5.00 20.10 -23.36
C THR A 108 6.17 19.46 -22.61
N LEU A 109 5.94 19.09 -21.36
CA LEU A 109 6.84 18.21 -20.62
C LEU A 109 7.05 16.94 -21.45
N SER A 110 8.31 16.53 -21.64
CA SER A 110 8.62 15.32 -22.41
C SER A 110 7.89 14.13 -21.80
N LEU A 111 7.37 13.22 -22.65
CA LEU A 111 6.67 12.01 -22.20
C LEU A 111 7.49 11.19 -21.18
N TRP A 112 8.82 11.23 -21.30
CA TRP A 112 9.77 10.62 -20.37
C TRP A 112 9.75 11.23 -18.97
N LEU A 113 9.56 12.54 -18.85
CA LEU A 113 9.42 13.20 -17.56
C LEU A 113 8.07 12.85 -16.92
N GLN A 114 6.98 12.88 -17.68
CA GLN A 114 5.66 12.48 -17.18
C GLN A 114 5.62 11.02 -16.70
N SER A 115 6.19 10.10 -17.48
CA SER A 115 6.27 8.69 -17.09
C SER A 115 7.12 8.47 -15.84
N SER A 116 8.23 9.21 -15.71
CA SER A 116 9.11 9.13 -14.54
C SER A 116 8.40 9.60 -13.26
N PHE A 117 7.67 10.71 -13.32
CA PHE A 117 6.90 11.20 -12.18
C PHE A 117 5.75 10.28 -11.79
N PHE A 118 5.05 9.70 -12.77
CA PHE A 118 3.99 8.74 -12.49
C PHE A 118 4.55 7.48 -11.82
N PHE A 119 5.70 6.99 -12.28
CA PHE A 119 6.40 5.86 -11.68
C PHE A 119 6.83 6.16 -10.24
N VAL A 120 7.45 7.31 -9.99
CA VAL A 120 7.85 7.73 -8.63
C VAL A 120 6.64 7.87 -7.70
N SER A 121 5.54 8.46 -8.18
CA SER A 121 4.31 8.60 -7.39
C SER A 121 3.69 7.25 -7.05
N SER A 122 3.74 6.30 -8.00
CA SER A 122 3.28 4.93 -7.77
C SER A 122 4.14 4.18 -6.75
N LEU A 123 5.46 4.34 -6.81
CA LEU A 123 6.37 3.77 -5.81
C LEU A 123 6.13 4.34 -4.42
N LEU A 124 5.96 5.65 -4.32
CA LEU A 124 5.63 6.31 -3.04
C LEU A 124 4.29 5.81 -2.51
N PHE A 125 3.28 5.69 -3.36
CA PHE A 125 1.99 5.14 -2.95
C PHE A 125 2.12 3.72 -2.39
N VAL A 126 2.82 2.82 -3.08
CA VAL A 126 3.08 1.45 -2.62
C VAL A 126 3.86 1.46 -1.30
N ALA A 127 4.91 2.29 -1.17
CA ALA A 127 5.65 2.43 0.07
C ALA A 127 4.75 2.91 1.23
N GLY A 128 3.88 3.89 1.00
CA GLY A 128 2.89 4.37 1.96
C GLY A 128 1.97 3.26 2.46
N THR A 129 1.44 2.43 1.55
CA THR A 129 0.59 1.28 1.92
C THR A 129 1.33 0.24 2.76
N GLN A 130 2.57 -0.08 2.44
CA GLN A 130 3.37 -1.03 3.24
C GLN A 130 3.71 -0.50 4.64
N ILE A 131 3.91 0.82 4.76
CA ILE A 131 4.15 1.46 6.05
C ILE A 131 2.85 1.44 6.88
N ALA A 132 1.70 1.70 6.26
CA ALA A 132 0.40 1.62 6.91
C ALA A 132 0.07 0.20 7.40
N ASP A 133 0.37 -0.83 6.60
CA ASP A 133 0.17 -2.24 6.99
C ASP A 133 0.97 -2.60 8.25
N LYS A 134 2.20 -2.10 8.38
CA LYS A 134 3.02 -2.30 9.59
C LYS A 134 2.45 -1.57 10.80
N GLY A 135 1.90 -0.37 10.60
CA GLY A 135 1.17 0.34 11.66
C GLY A 135 -0.05 -0.46 12.14
N PHE A 136 -0.81 -1.02 11.20
CA PHE A 136 -1.99 -1.84 11.50
C PHE A 136 -1.66 -3.13 12.26
N GLU A 137 -0.57 -3.83 11.90
CA GLU A 137 -0.10 -5.00 12.67
C GLU A 137 0.23 -4.64 14.12
N LEU A 138 0.90 -3.52 14.36
CA LEU A 138 1.22 -3.04 15.72
C LEU A 138 -0.04 -2.67 16.50
N GLY A 139 -1.00 -2.01 15.86
CA GLY A 139 -2.30 -1.69 16.48
C GLY A 139 -3.08 -2.93 16.90
N GLN A 140 -3.04 -4.00 16.11
CA GLN A 140 -3.66 -5.27 16.49
C GLN A 140 -3.00 -5.92 17.71
N VAL A 141 -1.67 -5.83 17.83
CA VAL A 141 -0.94 -6.31 19.02
C VAL A 141 -1.35 -5.50 20.24
N ILE A 142 -1.35 -4.18 20.16
CA ILE A 142 -1.75 -3.27 21.25
C ILE A 142 -3.19 -3.54 21.68
N ALA A 143 -4.13 -3.63 20.73
CA ALA A 143 -5.55 -3.87 21.00
C ALA A 143 -5.84 -5.27 21.59
N LYS A 144 -4.93 -6.24 21.38
CA LYS A 144 -5.03 -7.54 22.04
C LYS A 144 -4.49 -7.48 23.47
N VAL A 145 -3.30 -6.91 23.67
CA VAL A 145 -2.73 -6.71 25.01
C VAL A 145 -3.69 -5.92 25.90
N ALA A 146 -4.29 -4.84 25.39
CA ALA A 146 -5.25 -4.03 26.14
C ALA A 146 -6.57 -4.75 26.49
N ARG A 147 -6.93 -5.83 25.77
CA ARG A 147 -8.12 -6.66 26.06
C ARG A 147 -7.85 -7.78 27.06
N ASP A 148 -6.61 -8.25 27.10
CA ASP A 148 -6.16 -9.33 27.98
C ASP A 148 -5.73 -8.80 29.37
N TRP A 149 -5.83 -7.48 29.60
CA TRP A 149 -5.61 -6.76 30.85
C TRP A 149 -6.94 -6.39 31.51
#